data_AF-A0A838WTQ7-F1
#
_entry.id   AF-A0A838WTQ7-F1
#
_cell.length_a   1.000
_cell.length_b   1.000
_cell.length_c   1.000
_cell.angle_alpha   90.00
_cell.angle_beta   90.00
_cell.angle_gamma   90.00
#
_symmetry.space_group_name_H-M   'P 1'
#
loop_
_entity.id
_entity.type
_entity.pdbx_description
1 polymer ?
#
loop_
_entity_poly.entity_id
_entity_poly.type
_entity_poly.pdbx_seq_one_letter_code
_entity_poly.pdbx_strand_id
1 'polypeptide(L)'
;MNIQSLKSQPQKTAWILLLPAVLLLVIVFAYPIGRTFWLSFFTENLGTKLRPVYSGLDNYVRLLGDSRFWESFKSTTIFTLVSVSLELILGLNIALLLNQQFLGRDIVRTIAILPWALP
;
A
#
# COMPACT_ATOMS: atom_id res chain seq x y z
N MET A 1 -5.32 -34.39 27.93
CA MET A 1 -5.35 -33.73 26.61
C MET A 1 -4.00 -33.03 26.43
N ASN A 2 -3.11 -33.62 25.63
CA ASN A 2 -1.67 -33.29 25.62
C ASN A 2 -1.39 -32.07 24.70
N ILE A 3 -1.03 -30.94 25.29
CA ILE A 3 -0.88 -29.63 24.64
C ILE A 3 0.41 -29.56 23.78
N GLN A 4 1.21 -30.62 23.75
CA GLN A 4 2.49 -30.67 23.06
C GLN A 4 2.42 -31.05 21.57
N SER A 5 1.30 -31.58 21.06
CA SER A 5 1.21 -31.97 19.64
C SER A 5 0.94 -30.82 18.66
N LEU A 6 0.66 -29.61 19.15
CA LEU A 6 0.40 -28.44 18.31
C LEU A 6 1.68 -27.69 17.88
N LYS A 7 2.85 -28.04 18.46
CA LYS A 7 4.08 -27.24 18.35
C LYS A 7 5.10 -27.76 17.33
N SER A 8 4.77 -28.79 16.56
CA SER A 8 5.67 -29.40 15.58
C SER A 8 4.98 -29.64 14.23
N GLN A 9 4.19 -28.66 13.76
CA GLN A 9 4.00 -28.59 12.31
C GLN A 9 5.38 -28.31 11.69
N PRO A 10 5.93 -29.20 10.86
CA PRO A 10 7.25 -28.99 10.30
C PRO A 10 7.17 -27.70 9.49
N GLN A 11 8.03 -26.73 9.82
CA GLN A 11 8.07 -25.39 9.22
C GLN A 11 7.96 -25.42 7.68
N LYS A 12 8.42 -26.51 7.07
CA LYS A 12 8.27 -26.86 5.65
C LYS A 12 6.82 -26.88 5.16
N THR A 13 5.87 -27.46 5.90
CA THR A 13 4.45 -27.50 5.52
C THR A 13 3.82 -26.11 5.53
N ALA A 14 4.18 -25.27 6.51
CA ALA A 14 3.74 -23.87 6.54
C ALA A 14 4.23 -23.08 5.32
N TRP A 15 5.51 -23.24 4.94
CA TRP A 15 6.06 -22.62 3.73
C TRP A 15 5.39 -23.12 2.44
N ILE A 16 5.09 -24.41 2.33
CA ILE A 16 4.41 -24.98 1.14
C ILE A 16 3.00 -24.39 0.98
N LEU A 17 2.27 -24.18 2.08
CA LEU A 17 0.94 -23.57 2.05
C LEU A 17 0.98 -22.07 1.74
N LEU A 18 2.04 -21.37 2.17
CA LEU A 18 2.24 -19.95 1.87
C LEU A 18 2.78 -19.72 0.46
N LEU A 19 3.51 -20.69 -0.11
CA LEU A 19 4.18 -20.57 -1.40
C LEU A 19 3.28 -20.07 -2.54
N PRO A 20 2.06 -20.59 -2.78
CA PRO A 20 1.21 -20.08 -3.85
C PRO A 20 0.79 -18.62 -3.64
N ALA A 21 0.50 -18.21 -2.40
CA ALA A 21 0.14 -16.83 -2.09
C ALA A 21 1.33 -15.88 -2.28
N VAL A 22 2.50 -16.25 -1.78
CA VAL A 22 3.73 -15.46 -1.93
C VAL A 22 4.13 -15.35 -3.41
N LEU A 23 4.07 -16.46 -4.16
CA LEU A 23 4.41 -16.47 -5.57
C LEU A 23 3.47 -15.57 -6.38
N LEU A 24 2.17 -15.59 -6.07
CA LEU A 24 1.20 -14.66 -6.66
C LEU A 24 1.54 -13.20 -6.32
N LEU A 25 1.80 -12.89 -5.05
CA LEU A 25 2.20 -11.53 -4.63
C LEU A 25 3.46 -11.05 -5.35
N VAL A 26 4.45 -11.92 -5.52
CA VAL A 26 5.69 -11.60 -6.24
C VAL A 26 5.41 -11.29 -7.72
N ILE A 27 4.60 -12.10 -8.39
CA ILE A 27 4.28 -11.91 -9.81
C ILE A 27 3.45 -10.64 -10.02
N VAL A 28 2.47 -10.38 -9.15
CA VAL A 28 1.50 -9.29 -9.35
C VAL A 28 2.04 -7.94 -8.86
N PHE A 29 2.85 -7.92 -7.80
CA PHE A 29 3.38 -6.67 -7.24
C PHE A 29 4.87 -6.51 -7.48
N ALA A 30 5.69 -7.48 -7.08
CA ALA A 30 7.15 -7.31 -7.09
C ALA A 30 7.71 -7.24 -8.53
N TYR A 31 7.21 -8.07 -9.45
CA TYR A 31 7.62 -8.06 -10.85
C TYR A 31 7.36 -6.70 -11.54
N PRO A 32 6.13 -6.12 -11.53
CA PRO A 32 5.91 -4.83 -12.15
C PRO A 32 6.65 -3.68 -11.46
N ILE A 33 6.85 -3.72 -10.14
CA ILE A 33 7.68 -2.74 -9.43
C ILE A 33 9.13 -2.82 -9.93
N GLY A 34 9.71 -4.01 -9.98
CA GLY A 34 11.06 -4.23 -10.48
C GLY A 34 11.20 -3.81 -11.95
N ARG A 35 10.22 -4.13 -12.79
CA ARG A 35 10.18 -3.69 -14.19
C ARG A 35 10.12 -2.17 -14.32
N THR A 36 9.28 -1.51 -13.52
CA THR A 36 9.17 -0.03 -13.52
C THR A 36 10.46 0.63 -13.04
N PHE A 37 11.10 0.05 -12.02
CA PHE A 37 12.40 0.51 -11.54
C PHE A 37 13.50 0.30 -12.58
N TRP A 38 13.49 -0.81 -13.32
CA TRP A 38 14.42 -0.98 -14.45
C TRP A 38 14.17 0.06 -15.54
N LEU A 39 12.90 0.28 -15.92
CA LEU A 39 12.51 1.23 -16.96
C LEU A 39 12.81 2.69 -16.61
N SER A 40 12.85 3.07 -15.32
CA SER A 40 13.16 4.45 -14.94
C SER A 40 14.57 4.90 -15.32
N PHE A 41 15.50 3.96 -15.57
CA PHE A 41 16.83 4.23 -16.11
C PHE A 41 16.87 4.45 -17.63
N PHE A 42 15.76 4.20 -18.33
CA PHE A 42 15.64 4.38 -19.77
C PHE A 42 14.77 5.59 -20.06
N THR A 43 15.18 6.39 -21.04
CA THR A 43 14.32 7.43 -21.60
C THR A 43 13.45 6.80 -22.67
N GLU A 44 12.15 6.66 -22.39
CA GLU A 44 11.14 6.25 -23.37
C GLU A 44 10.23 7.43 -23.70
N ASN A 45 10.07 7.73 -24.99
CA ASN A 45 9.06 8.67 -25.45
C ASN A 45 7.86 7.88 -25.99
N LEU A 46 6.84 7.75 -25.14
CA LEU A 46 5.60 7.02 -25.45
C LEU A 46 4.87 7.60 -26.69
N GLY A 47 5.13 8.86 -27.06
CA GLY A 47 4.52 9.54 -28.21
C GLY A 47 5.19 9.25 -29.55
N THR A 48 6.47 8.86 -29.59
CA THR A 48 7.25 8.73 -30.84
C THR A 48 7.72 7.30 -31.15
N LYS A 49 7.35 6.31 -30.33
CA LYS A 49 7.78 4.89 -30.47
C LYS A 49 9.31 4.73 -30.57
N LEU A 50 10.08 5.68 -30.04
CA LEU A 50 11.54 5.56 -30.00
C LEU A 50 11.93 4.40 -29.07
N ARG A 51 12.95 3.64 -29.48
CA ARG A 51 13.51 2.56 -28.65
C ARG A 51 13.98 3.14 -27.31
N PRO A 52 13.79 2.44 -26.19
CA PRO A 52 14.36 2.84 -24.90
C PRO A 52 15.86 3.09 -25.04
N VAL A 53 16.28 4.33 -24.78
CA VAL A 53 17.70 4.68 -24.70
C VAL A 53 18.09 4.68 -23.24
N TYR A 54 19.14 3.93 -22.88
CA TYR A 54 19.67 3.94 -21.52
C TYR A 54 20.19 5.35 -21.20
N SER A 55 19.58 5.99 -20.21
CA SER A 55 19.89 7.37 -19.78
C SER A 55 20.41 7.42 -18.33
N GLY A 56 20.67 6.27 -17.72
CA GLY A 56 21.16 6.19 -16.34
C GLY A 56 20.27 6.97 -15.38
N LEU A 57 20.84 7.95 -14.68
CA LEU A 57 20.14 8.77 -13.68
C LEU A 57 19.60 10.10 -14.22
N ASP A 58 19.73 10.39 -15.51
CA ASP A 58 19.34 11.68 -16.09
C ASP A 58 17.85 11.99 -15.88
N ASN A 59 17.00 10.96 -15.92
CA ASN A 59 15.57 11.09 -15.65
C ASN A 59 15.30 11.63 -14.23
N TYR A 60 16.08 11.20 -13.24
CA TYR A 60 15.95 11.66 -11.86
C TYR A 60 16.47 13.09 -11.70
N VAL A 61 17.59 13.45 -12.33
CA VAL A 61 18.11 14.83 -12.30
C VAL A 61 17.11 15.80 -12.94
N ARG A 62 16.51 15.43 -14.08
CA ARG A 62 15.46 16.21 -14.74
C ARG A 62 14.24 16.40 -13.82
N LEU A 63 13.82 15.34 -13.13
CA LEU A 63 12.69 15.39 -12.21
C LEU A 63 12.94 16.33 -11.01
N LEU A 64 14.16 16.30 -10.45
CA LEU A 64 14.54 17.18 -9.34
C LEU A 64 14.55 18.67 -9.73
N GLY A 65 14.75 19.00 -11.00
CA GLY A 65 14.66 20.36 -11.52
C GLY A 65 13.25 20.80 -11.94
N ASP A 66 12.26 19.91 -11.94
CA ASP A 66 10.91 20.19 -12.43
C ASP A 66 10.03 20.81 -11.33
N SER A 67 9.59 22.05 -11.52
CA SER A 67 8.72 22.74 -10.57
C SER A 67 7.36 22.06 -10.41
N ARG A 68 6.82 21.46 -11.48
CA ARG A 68 5.53 20.76 -11.43
C ARG A 68 5.60 19.49 -10.58
N PHE A 69 6.74 18.81 -10.61
CA PHE A 69 7.00 17.67 -9.73
C PHE A 69 6.95 18.11 -8.26
N TRP A 70 7.65 19.19 -7.89
CA TRP A 70 7.67 19.69 -6.52
C TRP A 70 6.33 20.24 -6.04
N GLU A 71 5.58 20.93 -6.91
CA GLU A 71 4.22 21.37 -6.62
C GLU A 71 3.30 20.18 -6.32
N SER A 72 3.35 19.15 -7.19
CA SER A 72 2.56 17.93 -7.02
C SER A 72 2.98 17.16 -5.76
N PHE A 73 4.29 16.99 -5.55
CA PHE A 73 4.85 16.33 -4.38
C PHE A 73 4.43 17.02 -3.07
N LYS A 74 4.50 18.36 -3.03
CA LYS A 74 4.05 19.15 -1.88
C LYS A 74 2.55 18.98 -1.64
N SER A 75 1.74 19.07 -2.69
CA SER A 75 0.28 18.90 -2.59
C SER A 75 -0.08 17.53 -2.04
N THR A 76 0.48 16.45 -2.62
CA THR A 76 0.25 15.08 -2.15
C THR A 76 0.74 14.86 -0.72
N THR A 77 1.89 15.43 -0.36
CA THR A 77 2.44 15.30 0.99
C THR A 77 1.57 15.99 2.03
N ILE A 78 1.15 17.23 1.76
CA ILE A 78 0.25 17.97 2.65
C ILE A 78 -1.09 17.26 2.76
N PHE A 79 -1.68 16.86 1.63
CA PHE A 79 -2.94 16.10 1.60
C PHE A 79 -2.83 14.84 2.46
N THR A 80 -1.81 14.01 2.25
CA THR A 80 -1.63 12.74 2.96
C THR A 80 -1.41 12.97 4.45
N LEU A 81 -0.56 13.92 4.84
CA LEU A 81 -0.29 14.19 6.25
C LEU A 81 -1.54 14.69 6.97
N VAL A 82 -2.27 15.61 6.36
CA VAL A 82 -3.49 16.16 6.95
C VAL A 82 -4.59 15.10 7.00
N SER A 83 -4.83 14.37 5.89
CA SER A 83 -5.88 13.36 5.83
C SER A 83 -5.63 12.24 6.82
N VAL A 84 -4.44 11.62 6.80
CA VAL A 84 -4.11 10.50 7.69
C VAL A 84 -4.10 10.92 9.15
N SER A 85 -3.62 12.13 9.48
CA SER A 85 -3.65 12.62 10.86
C SER A 85 -5.08 12.82 11.34
N LEU A 86 -5.94 13.44 10.53
CA LEU A 86 -7.35 13.64 10.88
C LEU A 86 -8.09 12.30 10.98
N GLU A 87 -7.89 11.39 10.03
CA GLU A 87 -8.46 10.04 10.03
C GLU A 87 -8.05 9.26 11.28
N LEU A 88 -6.77 9.33 11.67
CA LEU A 88 -6.26 8.66 12.86
C LEU A 88 -6.89 9.26 14.13
N ILE A 89 -6.93 10.59 14.25
CA ILE A 89 -7.52 11.26 15.42
C ILE A 89 -9.01 10.94 15.52
N LEU A 90 -9.77 11.16 14.45
CA LEU A 90 -11.22 10.94 14.44
C LEU A 90 -11.55 9.45 14.62
N GLY A 91 -10.88 8.58 13.85
CA GLY A 91 -11.06 7.12 13.92
C GLY A 91 -10.74 6.56 15.30
N LEU A 92 -9.66 7.02 15.94
CA LEU A 92 -9.32 6.61 17.30
C LEU A 92 -10.35 7.09 18.33
N ASN A 93 -10.80 8.35 18.25
CA ASN A 93 -11.83 8.87 19.14
C ASN A 93 -13.14 8.08 19.00
N ILE A 94 -13.59 7.81 17.77
CA ILE A 94 -14.78 7.00 17.50
C ILE A 94 -14.59 5.57 18.04
N ALA A 95 -13.42 4.96 17.84
CA ALA A 95 -13.12 3.63 18.36
C ALA A 95 -13.19 3.57 19.89
N LEU A 96 -12.66 4.59 20.57
CA LEU A 96 -12.72 4.69 22.03
C LEU A 96 -14.16 4.86 22.55
N LEU A 97 -14.98 5.65 21.86
CA LEU A 97 -16.41 5.80 22.19
C LEU A 97 -17.17 4.48 22.01
N LEU A 98 -16.92 3.78 20.90
CA LEU A 98 -17.54 2.48 20.61
C LEU A 98 -17.07 1.35 21.55
N ASN A 99 -15.92 1.51 22.19
CA ASN A 99 -15.40 0.55 23.17
C ASN A 99 -16.16 0.61 24.51
N GLN A 100 -16.88 1.70 24.81
CA GLN A 100 -17.68 1.80 26.03
C GLN A 100 -18.98 1.00 25.94
N GLN A 101 -19.52 0.57 27.08
CA GLN A 101 -20.80 -0.11 27.13
C GLN A 101 -21.96 0.91 27.15
N PHE A 102 -22.64 1.08 26.02
CA PHE A 102 -23.85 1.91 25.90
C PHE A 102 -24.94 1.22 25.07
N LEU A 103 -26.19 1.64 25.26
CA LEU A 103 -27.35 1.08 24.56
C LEU A 103 -27.32 1.47 23.08
N GLY A 104 -27.35 0.49 22.16
CA GLY A 104 -27.33 0.71 20.71
C GLY A 104 -25.96 0.70 20.03
N ARG A 105 -24.88 0.36 20.75
CA ARG A 105 -23.50 0.33 20.19
C ARG A 105 -23.34 -0.52 18.93
N ASP A 106 -24.06 -1.65 18.85
CA ASP A 106 -23.90 -2.62 17.75
C ASP A 106 -24.46 -2.05 16.43
N ILE A 107 -25.50 -1.22 16.51
CA ILE A 107 -26.06 -0.50 15.35
C ILE A 107 -25.07 0.55 14.87
N VAL A 108 -24.54 1.37 15.79
CA VAL A 108 -23.57 2.44 15.44
C VAL A 108 -22.30 1.86 14.83
N ARG A 109 -21.77 0.76 15.39
CA ARG A 109 -20.61 0.05 14.85
C ARG A 109 -20.86 -0.46 13.42
N THR A 110 -22.05 -0.99 13.16
CA THR A 110 -22.42 -1.49 11.83
C THR A 110 -22.47 -0.35 10.82
N ILE A 111 -23.12 0.77 11.16
CA ILE A 111 -23.22 1.96 10.30
C ILE A 111 -21.82 2.53 10.00
N ALA A 112 -20.93 2.57 11.00
CA ALA A 112 -19.58 3.09 10.83
C ALA A 112 -18.72 2.31 9.81
N ILE A 113 -19.04 1.03 9.56
CA ILE A 113 -18.33 0.18 8.60
C ILE A 113 -18.90 0.31 7.18
N LEU A 114 -20.17 0.72 7.03
CA LEU A 114 -20.84 0.83 5.73
C LEU A 114 -20.09 1.69 4.70
N PRO A 115 -19.53 2.86 5.03
CA PRO A 115 -18.83 3.69 4.05
C PRO A 115 -17.63 2.99 3.42
N TRP A 116 -16.97 2.08 4.14
CA TRP A 116 -15.84 1.31 3.59
C TRP A 116 -16.29 0.20 2.62
N ALA A 117 -17.51 -0.32 2.79
CA ALA A 117 -18.04 -1.40 1.97
C ALA A 117 -18.68 -0.93 0.66
N LEU A 118 -19.02 0.37 0.57
CA LEU A 118 -19.61 0.97 -0.62
C LEU A 118 -18.49 1.57 -1.50
N PRO A 119 -18.39 1.15 -2.78
CA PRO A 119 -17.40 1.69 -3.72
C PRO A 119 -17.71 3.12 -4.17
#